data_AF-A0A9D7NM84-F1
#
_entry.id   AF-A0A9D7NM84-F1
#
_cell.length_a   1.000
_cell.length_b   1.000
_cell.length_c   1.000
_cell.angle_alpha   90.00
_cell.angle_beta   90.00
_cell.angle_gamma   90.00
#
_symmetry.space_group_name_H-M   'P 1'
#
loop_
_entity.id
_entity.type
_entity.pdbx_description
1 polymer ?
#
loop_
_entity_poly.entity_id
_entity_poly.type
_entity_poly.pdbx_seq_one_letter_code
_entity_poly.pdbx_strand_id
1 'polypeptide(L)'
;MTDLQSLDRPASPVTMVDYARTITFAWNAPTTARLFDLRLRIHYRESTTGSNFDNKTLEWPVIKDLERADEDVRVAHTITGEQFYRFLAANIDGSVNRRRIFDGFDVLVTAGGKEMADFVRISRANLGITSSQVTTKYSNVTGGVGVFSSRATLLRTGLQLSGPSGDSLRLGKFTKRLGFQ
;
A
#
# COMPACT_ATOMS: atom_id res chain seq x y z
N MET A 1 -0.70 18.73 -15.93
CA MET A 1 -0.92 17.52 -15.13
C MET A 1 -0.66 17.91 -13.69
N THR A 2 -1.70 18.13 -12.89
CA THR A 2 -1.59 18.60 -11.51
C THR A 2 -1.18 17.42 -10.63
N ASP A 3 -0.11 17.58 -9.85
CA ASP A 3 0.44 16.54 -8.98
C ASP A 3 -0.53 16.13 -7.85
N LEU A 4 -0.28 14.95 -7.27
CA LEU A 4 -0.88 14.58 -5.99
C LEU A 4 -0.42 15.58 -4.93
N GLN A 5 -1.37 16.24 -4.28
CA GLN A 5 -1.07 17.46 -3.53
C GLN A 5 -0.43 17.19 -2.17
N SER A 6 -0.95 16.21 -1.41
CA SER A 6 -0.42 15.89 -0.09
C SER A 6 -0.97 14.57 0.45
N LEU A 7 -0.17 13.88 1.28
CA LEU A 7 -0.63 12.76 2.12
C LEU A 7 -0.82 13.26 3.55
N ASP A 8 -2.07 13.51 3.92
CA ASP A 8 -2.44 14.16 5.18
C ASP A 8 -2.45 13.19 6.36
N ARG A 9 -2.66 11.90 6.13
CA ARG A 9 -2.70 10.87 7.18
C ARG A 9 -2.00 9.57 6.76
N PRO A 10 -1.42 8.83 7.72
CA PRO A 10 -1.48 9.02 9.18
C PRO A 10 -0.47 10.03 9.74
N ALA A 11 -0.68 10.52 10.97
CA ALA A 11 0.35 11.23 11.72
C ALA A 11 1.43 10.25 12.20
N SER A 12 2.68 10.70 12.35
CA SER A 12 3.77 9.91 12.89
C SER A 12 4.06 10.34 14.34
N PRO A 13 4.25 9.43 15.31
CA PRO A 13 4.26 7.97 15.15
C PRO A 13 2.84 7.36 15.10
N VAL A 14 2.70 6.30 14.31
CA VAL A 14 1.43 5.60 14.09
C VAL A 14 1.15 4.64 15.23
N THR A 15 -0.04 4.74 15.82
CA THR A 15 -0.44 3.91 16.97
C THR A 15 -1.44 2.84 16.56
N MET A 16 -1.06 1.57 16.74
CA MET A 16 -1.78 0.34 16.31
C MET A 16 -1.82 -0.74 17.42
N VAL A 17 -1.82 -0.35 18.70
CA VAL A 17 -1.70 -1.26 19.86
C VAL A 17 -2.79 -2.32 19.92
N ASP A 18 -4.02 -1.91 19.62
CA ASP A 18 -5.14 -2.83 19.53
C ASP A 18 -5.26 -3.33 18.09
N TYR A 19 -5.36 -4.64 17.91
CA TYR A 19 -5.57 -5.28 16.62
C TYR A 19 -6.82 -4.73 15.91
N ALA A 20 -7.84 -4.30 16.67
CA ALA A 20 -9.04 -3.66 16.13
C ALA A 20 -8.83 -2.17 15.79
N ARG A 21 -7.75 -1.54 16.27
CA ARG A 21 -7.47 -0.13 16.00
C ARG A 21 -7.23 0.08 14.52
N THR A 22 -7.93 1.07 13.99
CA THR A 22 -7.86 1.42 12.58
C THR A 22 -6.83 2.51 12.31
N ILE A 23 -6.16 2.42 11.16
CA ILE A 23 -5.27 3.44 10.63
C ILE A 23 -5.84 3.91 9.30
N THR A 24 -6.12 5.20 9.21
CA THR A 24 -6.61 5.81 7.99
C THR A 24 -5.46 6.48 7.24
N PHE A 25 -5.28 6.08 5.99
CA PHE A 25 -4.46 6.76 5.01
C PHE A 25 -5.38 7.70 4.24
N ALA A 26 -5.03 8.98 4.17
CA ALA A 26 -5.84 9.95 3.46
C ALA A 26 -4.97 10.95 2.73
N TRP A 27 -5.30 11.20 1.47
CA TRP A 27 -4.58 12.10 0.57
C TRP A 27 -5.57 12.95 -0.24
N ASN A 28 -5.09 14.09 -0.70
CA ASN A 28 -5.83 14.94 -1.62
C ASN A 28 -5.38 14.66 -3.05
N ALA A 29 -6.33 14.53 -3.96
CA ALA A 29 -6.06 14.25 -5.35
C ALA A 29 -6.87 15.16 -6.27
N PRO A 30 -6.31 15.57 -7.42
CA PRO A 30 -7.02 16.43 -8.35
C PRO A 30 -8.24 15.73 -8.96
N THR A 31 -9.25 16.51 -9.32
CA THR A 31 -10.17 16.33 -10.46
C THR A 31 -10.03 15.10 -11.35
N THR A 32 -8.86 15.03 -11.97
CA THR A 32 -8.53 14.16 -13.08
C THR A 32 -8.06 12.77 -12.66
N ALA A 33 -7.62 12.59 -11.41
CA ALA A 33 -7.11 11.32 -10.89
C ALA A 33 -8.25 10.44 -10.37
N ARG A 34 -8.65 9.40 -11.12
CA ARG A 34 -9.84 8.60 -10.78
C ARG A 34 -9.53 7.30 -10.04
N LEU A 35 -8.34 6.75 -10.28
CA LEU A 35 -7.95 5.44 -9.79
C LEU A 35 -6.73 5.54 -8.89
N PHE A 36 -6.71 4.85 -7.75
CA PHE A 36 -5.61 4.92 -6.80
C PHE A 36 -5.13 3.52 -6.35
N ASP A 37 -3.82 3.33 -6.31
CA ASP A 37 -3.18 2.20 -5.66
C ASP A 37 -2.48 2.69 -4.39
N LEU A 38 -2.75 2.04 -3.27
CA LEU A 38 -2.08 2.29 -2.00
C LEU A 38 -1.16 1.12 -1.66
N ARG A 39 0.12 1.44 -1.48
CA ARG A 39 1.17 0.48 -1.09
C ARG A 39 1.89 0.97 0.15
N LEU A 40 2.23 0.03 1.03
CA LEU A 40 3.15 0.27 2.13
C LEU A 40 4.49 -0.40 1.83
N ARG A 41 5.59 0.31 2.06
CA ARG A 41 6.94 -0.26 2.03
C ARG A 41 7.45 -0.35 3.44
N ILE A 42 7.53 -1.56 3.97
CA ILE A 42 7.91 -1.79 5.36
C ILE A 42 9.39 -2.12 5.40
N HIS A 43 10.15 -1.32 6.15
CA HIS A 43 11.59 -1.42 6.27
C HIS A 43 11.96 -2.04 7.61
N TYR A 44 12.78 -3.08 7.55
CA TYR A 44 13.36 -3.70 8.71
C TYR A 44 14.75 -4.22 8.38
N ARG A 45 15.55 -4.42 9.41
CA ARG A 45 16.86 -5.05 9.33
C ARG A 45 16.81 -6.39 10.02
N GLU A 46 17.47 -7.39 9.47
CA GLU A 46 17.60 -8.70 10.12
C GLU A 46 19.05 -9.17 10.21
N SER A 47 19.37 -9.92 11.25
CA SER A 47 20.69 -10.48 11.50
C SER A 47 20.58 -11.94 11.92
N THR A 48 21.44 -12.79 11.34
CA THR A 48 21.61 -14.20 11.72
C THR A 48 22.72 -14.39 12.77
N THR A 49 23.74 -13.53 12.77
CA THR A 49 24.95 -13.66 13.63
C THR A 49 25.10 -12.50 14.63
N GLY A 50 24.12 -11.62 14.74
CA GLY A 50 24.03 -10.54 15.75
C GLY A 50 24.83 -9.27 15.43
N SER A 51 25.91 -9.38 14.65
CA SER A 51 26.81 -8.26 14.35
C SER A 51 26.52 -7.56 13.02
N ASN A 52 26.07 -8.31 12.01
CA ASN A 52 25.77 -7.79 10.68
C ASN A 52 24.26 -7.78 10.44
N PHE A 53 23.73 -6.63 10.03
CA PHE A 53 22.31 -6.46 9.74
C PHE A 53 22.10 -6.24 8.25
N ASP A 54 21.28 -7.08 7.65
CA ASP A 54 20.84 -6.95 6.27
C ASP A 54 19.56 -6.10 6.20
N ASN A 55 19.55 -5.10 5.34
CA ASN A 55 18.35 -4.31 5.07
C ASN A 55 17.33 -5.14 4.27
N LYS A 56 16.07 -5.14 4.72
CA LYS A 56 14.95 -5.80 4.06
C LYS A 56 13.79 -4.81 3.89
N THR A 57 13.10 -4.95 2.77
CA THR A 57 11.89 -4.18 2.47
C THR A 57 10.79 -5.13 2.05
N LEU A 58 9.61 -5.01 2.67
CA LEU A 58 8.40 -5.70 2.23
C LEU A 58 7.46 -4.69 1.57
N GLU A 59 6.98 -5.02 0.38
CA GLU A 59 5.95 -4.22 -0.28
C GLU A 59 4.58 -4.86 -0.04
N TRP A 60 3.71 -4.13 0.66
CA TRP A 60 2.33 -4.53 0.89
C TRP A 60 1.39 -3.74 -0.04
N PRO A 61 0.77 -4.39 -1.05
CA PRO A 61 -0.35 -3.79 -1.78
C PRO A 61 -1.60 -3.80 -0.91
N VAL A 62 -1.85 -2.70 -0.19
CA VAL A 62 -2.98 -2.58 0.74
C VAL A 62 -4.30 -2.60 -0.01
N ILE A 63 -4.41 -1.78 -1.04
CA ILE A 63 -5.54 -1.77 -1.96
C ILE A 63 -5.06 -1.36 -3.34
N LYS A 64 -5.64 -2.02 -4.35
CA LYS A 64 -5.44 -1.71 -5.76
C LYS A 64 -6.74 -1.22 -6.37
N ASP A 65 -6.62 -0.34 -7.34
CA ASP A 65 -7.74 0.14 -8.14
C ASP A 65 -8.86 0.77 -7.28
N LEU A 66 -8.49 1.51 -6.23
CA LEU A 66 -9.44 2.29 -5.43
C LEU A 66 -9.99 3.41 -6.30
N GLU A 67 -11.25 3.28 -6.71
CA GLU A 67 -11.95 4.31 -7.46
C GLU A 67 -12.52 5.36 -6.50
N ARG A 68 -12.33 6.63 -6.85
CA ARG A 68 -12.81 7.76 -6.06
C ARG A 68 -14.23 8.15 -6.48
N ALA A 69 -15.08 8.46 -5.50
CA ALA A 69 -16.41 9.04 -5.74
C ALA A 69 -16.31 10.42 -6.42
N ASP A 70 -17.20 10.72 -7.37
CA ASP A 70 -16.98 11.80 -8.34
C ASP A 70 -16.86 13.21 -7.74
N GLU A 71 -17.43 13.45 -6.56
CA GLU A 71 -17.49 14.76 -5.88
C GLU A 71 -16.39 14.97 -4.84
N ASP A 72 -15.64 13.93 -4.46
CA ASP A 72 -14.65 14.02 -3.37
C ASP A 72 -13.27 14.44 -3.88
N VAL A 73 -12.69 15.47 -3.27
CA VAL A 73 -11.26 15.84 -3.46
C VAL A 73 -10.34 14.96 -2.60
N ARG A 74 -10.89 14.46 -1.49
CA ARG A 74 -10.17 13.68 -0.49
C ARG A 74 -10.47 12.21 -0.66
N VAL A 75 -9.42 11.40 -0.80
CA VAL A 75 -9.53 9.94 -0.81
C VAL A 75 -8.98 9.41 0.50
N ALA A 76 -9.67 8.43 1.08
CA ALA A 76 -9.23 7.77 2.29
C ALA A 76 -9.40 6.26 2.19
N HIS A 77 -8.44 5.53 2.75
CA HIS A 77 -8.54 4.10 2.95
C HIS A 77 -8.09 3.74 4.36
N THR A 78 -8.80 2.81 4.99
CA THR A 78 -8.57 2.44 6.39
C THR A 78 -8.22 0.97 6.48
N ILE A 79 -7.14 0.67 7.20
CA ILE A 79 -6.75 -0.70 7.57
C ILE A 79 -6.87 -0.88 9.08
N THR A 80 -6.88 -2.12 9.55
CA THR A 80 -6.73 -2.44 10.97
C THR A 80 -5.28 -2.79 11.31
N GLY A 81 -4.89 -2.61 12.58
CA GLY A 81 -3.62 -3.11 13.10
C GLY A 81 -3.48 -4.62 12.88
N GLU A 82 -4.57 -5.38 13.01
CA GLU A 82 -4.60 -6.82 12.71
C GLU A 82 -4.11 -7.13 11.29
N GLN A 83 -4.61 -6.42 10.28
CA GLN A 83 -4.19 -6.63 8.88
C GLN A 83 -2.69 -6.39 8.72
N PHE A 84 -2.16 -5.34 9.35
CA PHE A 84 -0.74 -5.01 9.32
C PHE A 84 0.12 -6.12 9.95
N TYR A 85 -0.20 -6.55 11.16
CA TYR A 85 0.58 -7.58 11.85
C TYR A 85 0.45 -8.96 11.18
N ARG A 86 -0.73 -9.29 10.61
CA ARG A 86 -0.91 -10.53 9.84
C ARG A 86 -0.10 -10.52 8.55
N PHE A 87 -0.04 -9.39 7.85
CA PHE A 87 0.80 -9.27 6.66
C PHE A 87 2.27 -9.54 6.99
N LEU A 88 2.79 -8.98 8.07
CA LEU A 88 4.15 -9.26 8.53
C LEU A 88 4.37 -10.74 8.86
N ALA A 89 3.45 -11.35 9.60
CA ALA A 89 3.52 -12.77 9.98
C ALA A 89 3.46 -13.71 8.77
N ALA A 90 2.77 -13.33 7.69
CA ALA A 90 2.67 -14.12 6.47
C ALA A 90 3.89 -13.97 5.55
N ASN A 91 4.62 -12.86 5.61
CA ASN A 91 5.70 -12.54 4.67
C ASN A 91 7.11 -12.60 5.29
N ILE A 92 7.22 -12.80 6.60
CA ILE A 92 8.49 -12.97 7.30
C ILE A 92 8.56 -14.39 7.83
N ASP A 93 9.61 -15.12 7.47
CA ASP A 93 9.86 -16.44 8.01
C ASP A 93 10.27 -16.36 9.50
N GLY A 94 9.35 -16.79 10.36
CA GLY A 94 9.53 -16.92 11.81
C GLY A 94 9.99 -18.30 12.27
N SER A 95 10.35 -19.21 11.35
CA SER A 95 10.95 -20.51 11.70
C SER A 95 12.46 -20.39 11.98
N VAL A 96 13.12 -19.44 11.32
CA VAL A 96 14.55 -19.15 11.52
C VAL A 96 14.71 -18.12 12.63
N ASN A 97 15.53 -18.44 13.63
CA ASN A 97 15.87 -17.51 14.69
C ASN A 97 16.73 -16.38 14.13
N ARG A 98 16.13 -15.21 13.92
CA ARG A 98 16.80 -13.99 13.45
C ARG A 98 16.45 -12.84 14.36
N ARG A 99 17.44 -12.00 14.63
CA ARG A 99 17.22 -10.72 15.31
C ARG A 99 16.73 -9.70 14.30
N ARG A 100 15.58 -9.07 14.54
CA ARG A 100 14.99 -8.08 13.62
C ARG A 100 14.80 -6.74 14.29
N ILE A 101 15.09 -5.66 13.57
CA ILE A 101 14.88 -4.28 14.00
C ILE A 101 13.95 -3.62 12.99
N PHE A 102 12.84 -3.06 13.48
CA PHE A 102 11.91 -2.32 12.64
C PHE A 102 12.43 -0.90 12.45
N ASP A 103 12.60 -0.48 11.20
CA ASP A 103 13.15 0.85 10.88
C ASP A 103 12.07 1.87 10.51
N GLY A 104 10.89 1.41 10.10
CA GLY A 104 9.78 2.27 9.69
C GLY A 104 9.03 1.72 8.50
N PHE A 105 8.12 2.52 7.97
CA PHE A 105 7.48 2.23 6.69
C PHE A 105 7.17 3.49 5.91
N ASP A 106 7.08 3.34 4.60
CA ASP A 106 6.69 4.40 3.68
C ASP A 106 5.28 4.12 3.15
N VAL A 107 4.56 5.19 2.83
CA VAL A 107 3.27 5.14 2.14
C VAL A 107 3.46 5.62 0.72
N LEU A 108 3.12 4.77 -0.24
CA LEU A 108 3.18 5.05 -1.66
C LEU A 108 1.76 5.02 -2.23
N VAL A 109 1.28 6.17 -2.70
CA VAL A 109 0.03 6.29 -3.45
C VAL A 109 0.36 6.51 -4.91
N THR A 110 -0.20 5.70 -5.79
CA THR A 110 -0.12 5.88 -7.25
C THR A 110 -1.49 6.23 -7.77
N ALA A 111 -1.61 7.30 -8.54
CA ALA A 111 -2.86 7.74 -9.14
C ALA A 111 -2.85 7.56 -10.66
N GLY A 112 -3.97 7.10 -11.21
CA GLY A 112 -4.25 6.97 -12.64
C GLY A 112 -5.36 7.93 -13.08
N GLY A 113 -5.21 8.46 -14.29
CA GLY A 113 -6.23 9.27 -14.97
C GLY A 113 -7.49 8.49 -15.31
N LYS A 114 -8.51 9.21 -15.79
CA LYS A 114 -9.81 8.64 -16.18
C LYS A 114 -9.68 7.54 -17.23
N GLU A 115 -8.79 7.70 -18.21
CA GLU A 115 -8.61 6.75 -19.31
C GLU A 115 -8.01 5.44 -18.81
N MET A 116 -7.12 5.50 -17.81
CA MET A 116 -6.61 4.32 -17.12
C MET A 116 -7.72 3.62 -16.32
N ALA A 117 -8.57 4.39 -15.61
CA ALA A 117 -9.71 3.83 -14.87
C ALA A 117 -10.71 3.13 -15.81
N ASP A 118 -11.06 3.77 -16.93
CA ASP A 118 -11.96 3.23 -17.93
C ASP A 118 -11.38 1.94 -18.56
N PHE A 119 -10.08 1.90 -18.86
CA PHE A 119 -9.39 0.70 -19.32
C PHE A 119 -9.49 -0.46 -18.31
N VAL A 120 -9.16 -0.19 -17.04
CA VAL A 120 -9.20 -1.21 -15.96
C VAL A 120 -10.63 -1.74 -15.78
N ARG A 121 -11.63 -0.86 -15.79
CA ARG A 121 -13.05 -1.24 -15.67
C ARG A 121 -13.51 -2.13 -16.82
N ILE A 122 -13.20 -1.75 -18.06
CA ILE A 122 -13.55 -2.53 -19.26
C ILE A 122 -12.82 -3.88 -19.25
N SER A 123 -11.55 -3.91 -18.86
CA SER A 123 -10.77 -5.15 -18.74
C SER A 123 -11.42 -6.12 -17.74
N ARG A 124 -11.82 -5.63 -16.56
CA ARG A 124 -12.49 -6.44 -15.53
C ARG A 124 -13.87 -6.96 -15.97
N ALA A 125 -14.69 -6.13 -16.62
CA ALA A 125 -16.01 -6.52 -17.08
C ALA A 125 -15.95 -7.69 -18.09
N ASN A 126 -14.95 -7.69 -18.97
CA ASN A 126 -14.79 -8.74 -19.97
C ASN A 126 -14.24 -10.07 -19.38
N LEU A 127 -13.39 -10.00 -18.35
CA LEU A 127 -12.92 -11.18 -17.61
C LEU A 127 -14.06 -11.90 -16.87
N GLY A 128 -15.08 -11.17 -16.43
CA GLY A 128 -16.21 -11.73 -15.67
C GLY A 128 -17.27 -12.45 -16.52
N ILE A 129 -17.30 -12.24 -17.84
CA ILE A 129 -18.37 -12.75 -18.72
C ILE A 129 -17.85 -13.70 -19.81
N THR A 130 -16.60 -13.55 -20.26
CA THR A 130 -16.11 -14.29 -21.44
C THR A 130 -14.84 -15.07 -21.12
N SER A 131 -14.94 -16.41 -21.05
CA SER A 131 -13.77 -17.31 -20.98
C SER A 131 -13.07 -17.49 -22.34
N SER A 132 -13.44 -16.71 -23.37
CA SER A 132 -12.99 -16.93 -24.73
C SER A 132 -12.70 -15.61 -25.46
N GLN A 133 -11.42 -15.29 -25.60
CA GLN A 133 -10.82 -14.58 -26.74
C GLN A 133 -11.45 -13.24 -27.19
N VAL A 134 -11.52 -12.24 -26.32
CA VAL A 134 -11.60 -10.84 -26.78
C VAL A 134 -10.40 -10.07 -26.25
N THR A 135 -9.42 -9.82 -27.13
CA THR A 135 -8.40 -8.80 -26.90
C THR A 135 -9.11 -7.45 -26.83
N THR A 136 -9.25 -6.91 -25.62
CA THR A 136 -9.86 -5.62 -25.35
C THR A 136 -9.07 -4.51 -26.04
N LYS A 137 -9.65 -3.92 -27.09
CA LYS A 137 -9.09 -2.74 -27.76
C LYS A 137 -9.70 -1.46 -27.20
N TYR A 138 -9.49 -1.15 -25.91
CA TYR A 138 -9.66 0.24 -25.48
C TYR A 138 -8.41 1.00 -25.92
N SER A 139 -8.62 1.95 -26.85
CA SER A 139 -7.59 2.85 -27.35
C SER A 139 -8.13 4.27 -27.29
N ASN A 140 -7.35 5.18 -26.71
CA ASN A 140 -7.62 6.61 -26.77
C ASN A 140 -6.57 7.35 -27.61
N VAL A 141 -5.77 6.60 -28.39
CA VAL A 141 -4.76 7.12 -29.31
C VAL A 141 -5.32 7.12 -30.73
N THR A 142 -5.32 8.28 -31.38
CA THR A 142 -5.74 8.40 -32.79
C THR A 142 -4.68 7.79 -33.71
N GLY A 143 -5.08 6.85 -34.57
CA GLY A 143 -4.18 6.20 -35.54
C GLY A 143 -3.38 5.01 -34.99
N GLY A 144 -3.68 4.53 -33.78
CA GLY A 144 -3.03 3.36 -33.19
C GLY A 144 -3.90 2.64 -32.15
N VAL A 145 -3.39 1.54 -31.60
CA VAL A 145 -4.00 0.82 -30.47
C VAL A 145 -3.15 1.03 -29.23
N GLY A 146 -3.66 1.75 -28.24
CA GLY A 146 -2.96 1.97 -26.98
C GLY A 146 -3.72 2.88 -26.02
N VAL A 147 -3.34 2.80 -24.74
CA VAL A 147 -3.87 3.67 -23.68
C VAL A 147 -2.83 4.70 -23.32
N PHE A 148 -3.12 5.96 -23.59
CA PHE A 148 -2.35 7.10 -23.15
C PHE A 148 -3.07 7.77 -21.99
N SER A 149 -2.55 7.63 -20.77
CA SER A 149 -3.15 8.29 -19.60
C SER A 149 -2.08 8.87 -18.69
N SER A 150 -2.51 9.77 -17.82
CA SER A 150 -1.69 10.43 -16.81
C SER A 150 -1.50 9.51 -15.60
N ARG A 151 -0.26 9.43 -15.10
CA ARG A 151 0.09 8.77 -13.83
C ARG A 151 0.84 9.71 -12.90
N ALA A 152 0.38 9.84 -11.66
CA ALA A 152 1.06 10.60 -10.61
C ALA A 152 1.41 9.68 -9.43
N THR A 153 2.46 10.03 -8.67
CA THR A 153 2.91 9.23 -7.52
C THR A 153 3.18 10.15 -6.34
N LEU A 154 2.73 9.73 -5.16
CA LEU A 154 2.93 10.41 -3.89
C LEU A 154 3.60 9.43 -2.94
N LEU A 155 4.76 9.81 -2.42
CA LEU A 155 5.54 9.01 -1.49
C LEU A 155 5.73 9.80 -0.20
N ARG A 156 5.35 9.19 0.93
CA ARG A 156 5.69 9.69 2.26
C ARG A 156 6.55 8.67 2.96
N THR A 157 7.76 9.07 3.31
CA THR A 157 8.77 8.17 3.87
C THR A 157 8.90 8.29 5.38
N GLY A 158 9.45 7.25 6.02
CA GLY A 158 9.94 7.31 7.40
C GLY A 158 8.84 7.39 8.45
N LEU A 159 7.66 6.82 8.21
CA LEU A 159 6.64 6.70 9.24
C LEU A 159 7.09 5.67 10.29
N GLN A 160 6.98 6.07 11.55
CA GLN A 160 7.40 5.27 12.68
C GLN A 160 6.18 4.68 13.39
N LEU A 161 6.35 3.53 14.02
CA LEU A 161 5.37 2.98 14.95
C LEU A 161 5.56 3.64 16.32
N SER A 162 4.46 3.85 17.06
CA SER A 162 4.57 4.30 18.46
C SER A 162 5.12 3.19 19.35
N GLY A 163 5.74 3.55 20.48
CA GLY A 163 6.32 2.58 21.43
C GLY A 163 5.40 1.40 21.75
N PRO A 164 4.13 1.64 22.16
CA PRO A 164 3.16 0.56 22.40
C PRO A 164 2.84 -0.33 21.18
N SER A 165 2.94 0.22 19.97
CA SER A 165 2.76 -0.54 18.73
C SER A 165 4.01 -1.36 18.39
N GLY A 166 5.19 -0.88 18.80
CA GLY A 166 6.43 -1.63 18.83
C GLY A 166 6.36 -2.81 19.80
N ASP A 167 5.77 -2.63 20.98
CA ASP A 167 5.53 -3.75 21.90
C ASP A 167 4.59 -4.79 21.31
N SER A 168 3.55 -4.35 20.59
CA SER A 168 2.66 -5.24 19.84
C SER A 168 3.39 -5.97 18.71
N LEU A 169 4.37 -5.34 18.07
CA LEU A 169 5.22 -5.98 17.07
C LEU A 169 6.13 -7.06 17.70
N ARG A 170 6.67 -6.80 18.90
CA ARG A 170 7.62 -7.69 19.59
C ARG A 170 6.93 -8.84 20.33
N LEU A 171 5.83 -8.56 21.02
CA LEU A 171 5.15 -9.46 21.96
C LEU A 171 3.78 -9.93 21.46
N GLY A 172 3.32 -9.40 20.32
CA GLY A 172 1.98 -9.65 19.80
C GLY A 172 1.74 -11.09 19.35
N LYS A 173 0.47 -11.49 19.32
CA LYS A 173 0.00 -12.84 18.99
C LYS A 173 0.46 -13.31 17.61
N PHE A 174 0.61 -12.38 16.65
CA PHE A 174 1.00 -12.68 15.27
C PHE A 174 2.50 -12.64 15.04
N THR A 175 3.20 -11.70 15.67
CA THR A 175 4.59 -11.34 15.29
C THR A 175 5.63 -11.71 16.34
N LYS A 176 5.24 -12.21 17.52
CA LYS A 176 6.18 -12.63 18.59
C LYS A 176 7.25 -13.64 18.13
N ARG A 177 6.92 -14.46 17.13
CA ARG A 177 7.84 -15.46 16.57
C ARG A 177 8.83 -14.89 15.55
N LEU A 178 8.66 -13.62 15.15
CA LEU A 178 9.48 -12.97 14.13
C LEU A 178 10.76 -12.36 14.69
N GLY A 179 10.99 -12.39 16.01
CA GLY A 179 12.25 -11.97 16.62
C GLY A 179 12.53 -10.46 16.51
N PHE A 180 11.49 -9.63 16.46
CA PHE A 180 11.62 -8.17 16.54
C PHE A 180 12.10 -7.74 17.94
N GLN A 181 13.00 -6.78 18.00
CA GLN A 181 13.62 -6.24 19.23
C GLN A 181 13.70 -4.74 19.27
#